data_AF-A0AAU7R565-F1
#
_entry.id   AF-A0AAU7R565-F1
#
_cell.length_a   1.000
_cell.length_b   1.000
_cell.length_c   1.000
_cell.angle_alpha   90.00
_cell.angle_beta   90.00
_cell.angle_gamma   90.00
#
_symmetry.space_group_name_H-M   'P 1'
#
loop_
_entity.id
_entity.type
_entity.pdbx_description
1 polymer ?
#
loop_
_entity_poly.entity_id
_entity_poly.type
_entity_poly.pdbx_seq_one_letter_code
_entity_poly.pdbx_strand_id
1 'polypeptide(L)'
;MPDPIFSDLYRDTEHLVWAPTEQVRRRGRQRTRRTQIAAGLAAAVAVGVVASGVALARPDAAPPPPVPPATVVPTTPAPAPTPSSTPSAEPSASGTPTPDRTTGGPAAAIGGGPTSRPPSRTIPAAAMLQLADLPTGFTMTTKVDGDWSLESVTIYCDNESPALNAGQVASRSVQFDSPSDWIVERVTRHSGTSATTVMQRVRQLVTGCEPTRPGDSLSILAESLGGDDAVLVGSEIEGTPARWVVVRQGDLVAQLRVDHQTTPSEARRVVGWVVNRLCAGTDSC
;
A
#
# COMPACT_ATOMS: atom_id res chain seq x y z
N MET A 1 3.34 43.42 -38.91
CA MET A 1 2.15 42.63 -39.31
C MET A 1 2.06 41.49 -38.31
N PRO A 2 1.07 41.45 -37.40
CA PRO A 2 0.91 40.31 -36.52
C PRO A 2 0.64 39.06 -37.37
N ASP A 3 1.27 37.97 -36.97
CA ASP A 3 1.25 36.69 -37.68
C ASP A 3 -0.20 36.13 -37.69
N PRO A 4 -0.79 35.83 -38.86
CA PRO A 4 -2.20 35.45 -38.99
C PRO A 4 -2.60 34.30 -38.05
N ILE A 5 -1.68 33.37 -37.80
CA ILE A 5 -1.87 32.24 -36.88
C ILE A 5 -2.18 32.69 -35.45
N PHE A 6 -1.53 33.76 -34.97
CA PHE A 6 -1.77 34.28 -33.62
C PHE A 6 -3.10 35.00 -33.51
N SER A 7 -3.53 35.67 -34.59
CA SER A 7 -4.83 36.35 -34.66
C SER A 7 -5.99 35.36 -34.56
N ASP A 8 -5.86 34.24 -35.26
CA ASP A 8 -6.88 33.18 -35.29
C ASP A 8 -6.93 32.44 -33.94
N LEU A 9 -5.78 32.11 -33.35
CA LEU A 9 -5.72 31.50 -32.01
C LEU A 9 -6.30 32.42 -30.93
N TYR A 10 -6.07 33.73 -31.03
CA TYR A 10 -6.63 34.69 -30.08
C TYR A 10 -8.15 34.77 -30.19
N ARG A 11 -8.68 34.88 -31.42
CA ARG A 11 -10.13 34.92 -31.68
C ARG A 11 -10.83 33.63 -31.24
N ASP A 12 -10.20 32.48 -31.41
CA ASP A 12 -10.74 31.18 -30.98
C ASP A 12 -10.72 30.99 -29.45
N THR A 13 -9.78 31.64 -28.74
CA THR A 13 -9.66 31.53 -27.28
C THR A 13 -10.45 32.58 -26.51
N GLU A 14 -10.81 33.70 -27.15
CA GLU A 14 -11.57 34.81 -26.54
C GLU A 14 -12.98 34.42 -26.09
N HIS A 15 -13.55 33.36 -26.67
CA HIS A 15 -14.88 32.85 -26.30
C HIS A 15 -14.84 31.53 -25.51
N LEU A 16 -13.64 31.04 -25.13
CA LEU A 16 -13.54 29.84 -24.30
C LEU A 16 -13.81 30.18 -22.84
N VAL A 17 -15.00 29.82 -22.39
CA VAL A 17 -15.33 29.76 -20.97
C VAL A 17 -14.61 28.55 -20.38
N TRP A 18 -13.44 28.79 -19.79
CA TRP A 18 -12.70 27.75 -19.07
C TRP A 18 -13.54 27.21 -17.92
N ALA A 19 -13.72 25.89 -17.87
CA ALA A 19 -14.36 25.26 -16.72
C ALA A 19 -13.57 25.59 -15.44
N PRO A 20 -14.24 25.73 -14.27
CA PRO A 20 -13.56 25.96 -13.00
C PRO A 20 -12.41 24.97 -12.79
N THR A 21 -11.31 25.45 -12.20
CA THR A 21 -10.06 24.68 -12.02
C THR A 21 -10.28 23.33 -11.34
N GLU A 22 -11.25 23.24 -10.44
CA GLU A 22 -11.63 22.05 -9.69
C GLU A 22 -12.26 21.01 -10.63
N GLN A 23 -13.05 21.46 -11.60
CA GLN A 23 -13.70 20.60 -12.59
C GLN A 23 -12.67 20.09 -13.62
N VAL A 24 -11.71 20.92 -14.02
CA VAL A 24 -10.58 20.50 -14.87
C VAL A 24 -9.70 19.48 -14.14
N ARG A 25 -9.37 19.72 -12.86
CA ARG A 25 -8.63 18.76 -12.02
C ARG A 25 -9.38 17.45 -11.82
N ARG A 26 -10.71 17.50 -11.67
CA ARG A 26 -11.57 16.30 -11.56
C ARG A 26 -11.57 15.50 -12.87
N ARG A 27 -11.76 16.17 -14.02
CA ARG A 27 -11.72 15.52 -15.35
C ARG A 27 -10.33 14.98 -15.69
N GLY A 28 -9.26 15.69 -15.31
CA GLY A 28 -7.88 15.23 -15.45
C GLY A 28 -7.64 13.93 -14.69
N ARG A 29 -7.99 13.90 -13.39
CA ARG A 29 -7.93 12.68 -12.57
C ARG A 29 -8.74 11.53 -13.17
N GLN A 30 -9.92 11.82 -13.71
CA GLN A 30 -10.80 10.83 -14.33
C GLN A 30 -10.22 10.24 -15.64
N ARG A 31 -9.53 11.04 -16.46
CA ARG A 31 -8.84 10.55 -17.67
C ARG A 31 -7.62 9.71 -17.35
N THR A 32 -6.78 10.15 -16.40
CA THR A 32 -5.61 9.38 -15.96
C THR A 32 -6.01 8.04 -15.37
N ARG A 33 -7.13 7.98 -14.63
CA ARG A 33 -7.71 6.73 -14.12
C ARG A 33 -8.15 5.79 -15.24
N ARG A 34 -8.77 6.30 -16.31
CA ARG A 34 -9.21 5.48 -17.45
C ARG A 34 -8.06 4.94 -18.30
N THR A 35 -6.98 5.70 -18.49
CA THR A 35 -5.84 5.24 -19.29
C THR A 35 -4.96 4.23 -18.54
N GLN A 36 -4.89 4.30 -17.21
CA GLN A 36 -4.14 3.32 -16.42
C GLN A 36 -4.79 1.93 -16.40
N ILE A 37 -6.12 1.85 -16.50
CA ILE A 37 -6.85 0.58 -16.58
C ILE A 37 -6.55 -0.17 -17.91
N ALA A 38 -6.31 0.55 -19.01
CA ALA A 38 -5.97 -0.08 -20.29
C ALA A 38 -4.53 -0.64 -20.35
N ALA A 39 -3.59 -0.09 -19.56
CA ALA A 39 -2.20 -0.53 -19.56
C ALA A 39 -1.95 -1.80 -18.70
N GLY A 40 -2.80 -2.09 -17.72
CA GLY A 40 -2.70 -3.28 -16.88
C GLY A 40 -3.15 -4.59 -17.55
N LEU A 41 -3.84 -4.52 -18.70
CA LEU A 41 -4.40 -5.67 -19.40
C LEU A 41 -3.44 -6.37 -20.38
N ALA A 42 -2.21 -5.88 -20.54
CA ALA A 42 -1.28 -6.38 -21.56
C ALA A 42 -0.30 -7.47 -21.08
N ALA A 43 -0.24 -7.80 -19.78
CA ALA A 43 0.88 -8.58 -19.23
C ALA A 43 0.57 -10.01 -18.76
N ALA A 44 -0.62 -10.56 -18.99
CA ALA A 44 -0.94 -11.91 -18.50
C ALA A 44 -1.90 -12.69 -19.40
N VAL A 45 -1.42 -13.16 -20.56
CA VAL A 45 -1.94 -14.40 -21.17
C VAL A 45 -0.76 -15.14 -21.81
N ALA A 46 -0.16 -16.06 -21.06
CA ALA A 46 0.64 -17.13 -21.63
C ALA A 46 0.44 -18.43 -20.83
N VAL A 47 -0.04 -19.45 -21.56
CA VAL A 47 -0.09 -20.89 -21.23
C VAL A 47 -1.26 -21.31 -20.31
N GLY A 48 -2.12 -22.27 -20.65
CA GLY A 48 -2.01 -23.31 -21.68
C GLY A 48 -3.36 -23.86 -22.16
N VAL A 49 -3.37 -24.25 -23.42
CA VAL A 49 -4.44 -25.00 -24.08
C VAL A 49 -4.20 -26.49 -23.81
N VAL A 50 -5.16 -27.16 -23.18
CA VAL A 50 -5.33 -28.62 -23.29
C VAL A 50 -6.78 -28.92 -23.68
N ALA A 51 -6.93 -29.18 -24.98
CA ALA A 51 -7.81 -30.12 -25.65
C ALA A 51 -9.17 -30.51 -25.03
N SER A 52 -10.24 -30.10 -25.71
CA SER A 52 -11.37 -30.99 -26.01
C SER A 52 -12.03 -30.51 -27.31
N GLY A 53 -11.74 -31.21 -28.41
CA GLY A 53 -12.23 -30.89 -29.74
C GLY A 53 -13.62 -31.45 -30.00
N VAL A 54 -14.47 -30.63 -30.61
CA VAL A 54 -15.50 -31.08 -31.56
C VAL A 54 -15.53 -30.05 -32.69
N ALA A 55 -14.98 -30.39 -33.86
CA ALA A 55 -15.16 -29.62 -35.07
C ALA A 55 -15.67 -30.55 -36.18
N LEU A 56 -16.91 -30.31 -36.58
CA LEU A 56 -17.50 -30.81 -37.82
C LEU A 56 -16.99 -29.93 -38.97
N ALA A 57 -16.24 -30.48 -39.94
CA ALA A 57 -16.33 -30.14 -41.37
C ALA A 57 -15.23 -30.80 -42.23
N ARG A 58 -15.69 -31.65 -43.16
CA ARG A 58 -15.30 -31.99 -44.55
C ARG A 58 -13.82 -32.13 -45.04
N PRO A 59 -13.60 -33.03 -46.05
CA PRO A 59 -12.30 -33.56 -46.44
C PRO A 59 -11.64 -32.84 -47.64
N ASP A 60 -10.40 -33.24 -47.92
CA ASP A 60 -9.53 -32.94 -49.07
C ASP A 60 -8.66 -31.68 -49.02
N ALA A 61 -7.59 -31.78 -48.23
CA ALA A 61 -6.26 -31.27 -48.59
C ALA A 61 -5.18 -32.04 -47.81
N ALA A 62 -4.19 -32.59 -48.53
CA ALA A 62 -3.06 -33.30 -47.91
C ALA A 62 -2.20 -32.34 -47.05
N PRO A 63 -1.70 -32.76 -45.87
CA PRO A 63 -0.86 -31.90 -45.03
C PRO A 63 0.57 -31.75 -45.60
N PRO A 64 1.20 -30.56 -45.51
CA PRO A 64 2.63 -30.41 -45.77
C PRO A 64 3.49 -31.10 -44.70
N PRO A 65 4.72 -31.53 -45.01
CA PRO A 65 5.58 -32.23 -44.04
C PRO A 65 6.02 -31.28 -42.91
N PRO A 66 6.21 -31.80 -41.68
CA PRO A 66 6.61 -31.00 -40.53
C PRO A 66 8.07 -30.51 -40.65
N VAL A 67 8.29 -29.25 -40.27
CA VAL A 67 9.62 -28.64 -40.13
C VAL A 67 10.25 -29.11 -38.80
N PRO A 68 11.54 -29.50 -38.76
CA PRO A 68 12.18 -29.94 -37.52
C PRO A 68 12.36 -28.77 -36.53
N PRO A 69 12.30 -29.04 -35.21
CA PRO A 69 12.54 -28.01 -34.19
C PRO A 69 14.00 -27.55 -34.18
N ALA A 70 14.21 -26.27 -33.91
CA ALA A 70 15.55 -25.69 -33.73
C ALA A 70 16.21 -26.24 -32.46
N THR A 71 17.41 -26.79 -32.60
CA THR A 71 18.27 -27.22 -31.49
C THR A 71 18.72 -25.99 -30.70
N VAL A 72 18.17 -25.79 -29.50
CA VAL A 72 18.71 -24.81 -28.54
C VAL A 72 19.81 -25.51 -27.74
N VAL A 73 21.05 -25.07 -27.93
CA VAL A 73 22.20 -25.51 -27.13
C VAL A 73 22.08 -24.91 -25.72
N PRO A 74 22.20 -25.70 -24.64
CA PRO A 74 22.22 -25.14 -23.29
C PRO A 74 23.53 -24.38 -23.06
N THR A 75 23.44 -23.08 -22.81
CA THR A 75 24.55 -22.32 -22.23
C THR A 75 24.57 -22.56 -20.72
N THR A 76 25.65 -23.19 -20.26
CA THR A 76 26.01 -23.42 -18.86
C THR A 76 26.07 -22.10 -18.08
N PRO A 77 25.48 -22.01 -16.87
CA PRO A 77 25.56 -20.81 -16.05
C PRO A 77 26.99 -20.55 -15.56
N ALA A 78 27.43 -19.29 -15.67
CA ALA A 78 28.68 -18.82 -15.08
C ALA A 78 28.57 -18.80 -13.53
N PRO A 79 29.63 -19.16 -12.79
CA PRO A 79 29.59 -19.22 -11.34
C PRO A 79 29.48 -17.82 -10.70
N ALA A 80 28.76 -17.79 -9.58
CA ALA A 80 28.51 -16.63 -8.73
C ALA A 80 29.80 -16.02 -8.15
N PRO A 81 29.86 -14.70 -7.91
CA PRO A 81 30.97 -14.10 -7.18
C PRO A 81 30.90 -14.49 -5.69
N THR A 82 31.99 -15.10 -5.24
CA THR A 82 32.30 -15.45 -3.84
C THR A 82 32.22 -14.22 -2.92
N PRO A 83 31.53 -14.30 -1.76
CA PRO A 83 31.63 -13.25 -0.75
C PRO A 83 33.01 -13.30 -0.08
N SER A 84 33.77 -12.21 -0.20
CA SER A 84 35.00 -12.02 0.56
C SER A 84 34.65 -11.56 1.97
N SER A 85 34.94 -12.41 2.94
CA SER A 85 34.88 -12.11 4.37
C SER A 85 36.31 -11.86 4.86
N THR A 86 36.50 -10.79 5.65
CA THR A 86 37.64 -10.65 6.57
C THR A 86 37.36 -9.49 7.56
N PRO A 87 37.98 -9.48 8.75
CA PRO A 87 37.26 -9.34 10.00
C PRO A 87 37.76 -8.16 10.86
N SER A 88 37.07 -7.96 11.98
CA SER A 88 37.62 -7.54 13.29
C SER A 88 38.44 -6.24 13.36
N ALA A 89 37.85 -5.25 14.04
CA ALA A 89 38.59 -4.36 14.92
C ALA A 89 37.68 -3.87 16.06
N GLU A 90 37.82 -4.51 17.23
CA GLU A 90 37.68 -3.87 18.54
C GLU A 90 39.11 -3.88 19.12
N PRO A 91 39.61 -2.79 19.75
CA PRO A 91 39.40 -2.67 21.20
C PRO A 91 39.28 -1.23 21.76
N SER A 92 38.57 -1.16 22.89
CA SER A 92 38.81 -0.36 24.10
C SER A 92 39.15 1.14 24.04
N ALA A 93 38.33 1.94 24.75
CA ALA A 93 38.83 2.79 25.82
C ALA A 93 37.75 3.07 26.88
N SER A 94 38.06 2.69 28.12
CA SER A 94 37.36 3.09 29.34
C SER A 94 37.34 4.61 29.50
N GLY A 95 36.19 5.14 29.89
CA GLY A 95 36.04 6.50 30.40
C GLY A 95 35.16 6.48 31.64
N THR A 96 35.77 6.31 32.80
CA THR A 96 35.14 6.54 34.11
C THR A 96 35.51 7.95 34.56
N PRO A 97 34.56 8.87 34.75
CA PRO A 97 34.78 10.04 35.58
C PRO A 97 34.20 9.79 36.97
N THR A 98 35.10 9.82 37.94
CA THR A 98 34.91 9.94 39.38
C THR A 98 33.87 11.01 39.75
N PRO A 99 33.07 10.82 40.82
CA PRO A 99 32.08 11.80 41.28
C PRO A 99 32.75 12.96 42.02
N ASP A 100 32.53 14.19 41.55
CA ASP A 100 32.85 15.39 42.33
C ASP A 100 31.72 15.70 43.31
N ARG A 101 32.07 15.55 44.58
CA ARG A 101 31.29 15.91 45.75
C ARG A 101 31.58 17.37 46.08
N THR A 102 30.69 18.28 45.67
CA THR A 102 30.67 19.64 46.22
C THR A 102 29.37 19.87 46.97
N THR A 103 29.48 19.87 48.29
CA THR A 103 28.46 20.28 49.24
C THR A 103 28.54 21.79 49.43
N GLY A 104 27.43 22.52 49.26
CA GLY A 104 27.34 23.89 49.79
C GLY A 104 26.30 24.82 49.14
N GLY A 105 25.08 24.84 49.69
CA GLY A 105 24.33 26.10 49.89
C GLY A 105 23.10 26.35 49.01
N PRO A 106 21.95 26.80 49.58
CA PRO A 106 20.64 26.72 48.93
C PRO A 106 20.27 28.00 48.16
N ALA A 107 19.61 27.82 47.01
CA ALA A 107 18.81 28.88 46.40
C ALA A 107 17.56 28.25 45.78
N ALA A 108 16.41 28.70 46.27
CA ALA A 108 15.10 28.33 45.80
C ALA A 108 14.90 28.72 44.33
N ALA A 109 14.41 27.79 43.51
CA ALA A 109 13.72 28.11 42.26
C ALA A 109 12.80 26.94 41.82
N ILE A 110 11.52 27.07 42.14
CA ILE A 110 10.36 26.88 41.26
C ILE A 110 10.30 25.57 40.45
N GLY A 111 9.47 24.65 40.95
CA GLY A 111 8.58 23.75 40.19
C GLY A 111 8.95 23.41 38.74
N GLY A 112 9.86 22.45 38.57
CA GLY A 112 9.99 21.71 37.32
C GLY A 112 8.79 20.77 37.16
N GLY A 113 7.69 21.29 36.61
CA GLY A 113 6.61 20.44 36.11
C GLY A 113 7.13 19.50 35.01
N PRO A 114 6.53 18.32 34.81
CA PRO A 114 6.94 17.43 33.74
C PRO A 114 6.78 18.18 32.41
N THR A 115 7.90 18.47 31.76
CA THR A 115 7.91 18.96 30.38
C THR A 115 7.41 17.82 29.52
N SER A 116 6.09 17.77 29.36
CA SER A 116 5.42 16.86 28.43
C SER A 116 5.97 17.17 27.05
N ARG A 117 6.91 16.35 26.59
CA ARG A 117 7.49 16.46 25.26
C ARG A 117 6.32 16.46 24.28
N PRO A 118 6.25 17.42 23.34
CA PRO A 118 5.19 17.40 22.34
C PRO A 118 5.16 16.02 21.67
N PRO A 119 3.99 15.38 21.51
CA PRO A 119 3.91 14.08 20.89
C PRO A 119 4.56 14.14 19.52
N SER A 120 5.45 13.17 19.25
CA SER A 120 6.18 13.12 17.99
C SER A 120 5.19 13.03 16.83
N ARG A 121 5.25 14.01 15.91
CA ARG A 121 4.38 14.01 14.72
C ARG A 121 4.90 13.11 13.61
N THR A 122 6.02 12.43 13.79
CA THR A 122 6.60 11.54 12.78
C THR A 122 6.20 10.08 13.02
N ILE A 123 6.24 9.28 11.95
CA ILE A 123 6.07 7.83 12.02
C ILE A 123 7.46 7.21 11.90
N PRO A 124 8.02 6.65 12.99
CA PRO A 124 9.37 6.08 12.96
C PRO A 124 9.41 4.87 12.03
N ALA A 125 10.60 4.54 11.49
CA ALA A 125 10.74 3.39 10.60
C ALA A 125 10.37 2.07 11.30
N ALA A 126 10.62 1.97 12.61
CA ALA A 126 10.26 0.82 13.43
C ALA A 126 8.74 0.58 13.51
N ALA A 127 7.91 1.58 13.19
CA ALA A 127 6.46 1.47 13.14
C ALA A 127 5.93 0.88 11.82
N MET A 128 6.80 0.70 10.82
CA MET A 128 6.47 0.06 9.56
C MET A 128 6.89 -1.41 9.60
N LEU A 129 6.18 -2.25 8.84
CA LEU A 129 6.66 -3.58 8.52
C LEU A 129 8.09 -3.54 7.96
N GLN A 130 8.82 -4.61 8.25
CA GLN A 130 10.17 -4.86 7.76
C GLN A 130 10.19 -6.17 7.00
N LEU A 131 11.21 -6.35 6.17
CA LEU A 131 11.37 -7.59 5.40
C LEU A 131 11.44 -8.84 6.28
N ALA A 132 12.01 -8.71 7.48
CA ALA A 132 12.11 -9.78 8.47
C ALA A 132 10.76 -10.21 9.07
N ASP A 133 9.70 -9.41 8.90
CA ASP A 133 8.35 -9.77 9.36
C ASP A 133 7.59 -10.61 8.33
N LEU A 134 8.07 -10.65 7.09
CA LEU A 134 7.40 -11.31 5.98
C LEU A 134 7.99 -12.69 5.70
N PRO A 135 7.23 -13.57 5.01
CA PRO A 135 7.78 -14.81 4.49
C PRO A 135 9.02 -14.57 3.61
N THR A 136 9.88 -15.57 3.50
CA THR A 136 11.04 -15.52 2.60
C THR A 136 10.62 -15.31 1.15
N GLY A 137 11.38 -14.52 0.39
CA GLY A 137 11.14 -14.30 -1.04
C GLY A 137 10.49 -12.94 -1.37
N PHE A 138 10.05 -12.19 -0.36
CA PHE A 138 9.72 -10.78 -0.54
C PHE A 138 11.00 -9.94 -0.75
N THR A 139 10.82 -8.79 -1.40
CA THR A 139 11.80 -7.72 -1.53
C THR A 139 11.11 -6.40 -1.22
N MET A 140 11.82 -5.45 -0.62
CA MET A 140 11.25 -4.14 -0.27
C MET A 140 11.50 -3.14 -1.40
N THR A 141 10.45 -2.42 -1.80
CA THR A 141 10.54 -1.23 -2.65
C THR A 141 10.03 -0.01 -1.90
N THR A 142 10.71 1.11 -2.08
CA THR A 142 10.32 2.40 -1.49
C THR A 142 9.35 3.18 -2.39
N LYS A 143 9.15 2.73 -3.63
CA LYS A 143 8.21 3.33 -4.55
C LYS A 143 6.88 2.59 -4.46
N VAL A 144 5.89 3.26 -3.88
CA VAL A 144 4.51 2.78 -3.85
C VAL A 144 3.79 3.36 -5.06
N ASP A 145 3.39 2.50 -5.99
CA ASP A 145 2.69 2.90 -7.20
C ASP A 145 1.18 2.57 -7.10
N GLY A 146 0.34 3.42 -7.71
CA GLY A 146 -1.09 3.16 -7.88
C GLY A 146 -2.00 3.52 -6.69
N ASP A 147 -3.31 3.38 -6.93
CA ASP A 147 -4.39 3.65 -5.99
C ASP A 147 -4.86 2.29 -5.42
N TRP A 148 -4.17 1.81 -4.37
CA TRP A 148 -4.40 0.48 -3.76
C TRP A 148 -5.18 0.52 -2.45
N SER A 149 -5.44 1.72 -1.92
CA SER A 149 -6.08 1.92 -0.62
C SER A 149 -7.53 1.43 -0.59
N LEU A 150 -8.09 1.20 0.60
CA LEU A 150 -9.51 0.85 0.71
C LEU A 150 -10.40 1.99 0.18
N GLU A 151 -9.98 3.25 0.38
CA GLU A 151 -10.67 4.43 -0.13
C GLU A 151 -10.78 4.43 -1.66
N SER A 152 -9.85 3.77 -2.35
CA SER A 152 -9.87 3.66 -3.81
C SER A 152 -11.08 2.86 -4.31
N VAL A 153 -11.57 1.90 -3.51
CA VAL A 153 -12.73 1.06 -3.83
C VAL A 153 -14.05 1.84 -3.76
N THR A 154 -14.07 2.96 -3.04
CA THR A 154 -15.29 3.77 -2.87
C THR A 154 -15.83 4.35 -4.17
N ILE A 155 -15.01 4.39 -5.23
CA ILE A 155 -15.47 4.79 -6.57
C ILE A 155 -16.52 3.84 -7.16
N TYR A 156 -16.65 2.64 -6.60
CA TYR A 156 -17.61 1.61 -6.98
C TYR A 156 -18.86 1.61 -6.08
N CYS A 157 -18.92 2.48 -5.07
CA CYS A 157 -20.10 2.68 -4.24
C CYS A 157 -20.93 3.86 -4.81
N ASP A 158 -22.25 3.71 -4.87
CA ASP A 158 -23.19 4.75 -5.33
C ASP A 158 -23.37 5.86 -4.30
N ASN A 159 -23.23 5.52 -3.02
CA ASN A 159 -23.40 6.43 -1.89
C ASN A 159 -22.08 7.14 -1.50
N GLU A 160 -22.22 8.28 -0.83
CA GLU A 160 -21.05 9.02 -0.32
C GLU A 160 -20.32 8.21 0.75
N SER A 161 -19.02 7.99 0.53
CA SER A 161 -18.16 7.25 1.45
C SER A 161 -17.43 8.19 2.42
N PRO A 162 -17.33 7.83 3.71
CA PRO A 162 -16.63 8.65 4.68
C PRO A 162 -15.12 8.71 4.40
N ALA A 163 -14.50 9.87 4.59
CA ALA A 163 -13.06 10.01 4.42
C ALA A 163 -12.29 9.31 5.57
N LEU A 164 -11.27 8.52 5.23
CA LEU A 164 -10.47 7.76 6.20
C LEU A 164 -9.22 8.50 6.72
N ASN A 165 -9.06 9.78 6.40
CA ASN A 165 -7.93 10.61 6.82
C ASN A 165 -8.26 11.57 7.99
N ALA A 166 -9.31 11.27 8.77
CA ALA A 166 -9.75 12.11 9.88
C ALA A 166 -8.61 12.38 10.86
N GLY A 167 -8.28 13.66 11.09
CA GLY A 167 -7.23 14.05 12.05
C GLY A 167 -5.83 13.51 11.73
N GLN A 168 -5.57 13.07 10.50
CA GLN A 168 -4.27 12.57 10.09
C GLN A 168 -3.20 13.69 10.16
N VAL A 169 -2.10 13.43 10.85
CA VAL A 169 -0.98 14.37 11.02
C VAL A 169 0.31 13.90 10.35
N ALA A 170 0.42 12.61 10.03
CA ALA A 170 1.52 12.04 9.26
C ALA A 170 1.10 10.76 8.53
N SER A 171 1.87 10.40 7.50
CA SER A 171 1.72 9.16 6.74
C SER A 171 3.09 8.64 6.32
N ARG A 172 3.23 7.32 6.27
CA ARG A 172 4.37 6.63 5.69
C ARG A 172 3.88 5.36 5.02
N SER A 173 4.47 5.01 3.88
CA SER A 173 4.10 3.81 3.13
C SER A 173 5.33 3.02 2.73
N VAL A 174 5.15 1.72 2.53
CA VAL A 174 6.15 0.77 2.02
C VAL A 174 5.44 -0.27 1.18
N GLN A 175 6.11 -0.78 0.15
CA GLN A 175 5.64 -1.92 -0.64
C GLN A 175 6.68 -3.04 -0.58
N PHE A 176 6.17 -4.26 -0.56
CA PHE A 176 6.93 -5.49 -0.61
C PHE A 176 6.42 -6.34 -1.75
N ASP A 177 7.33 -6.80 -2.60
CA ASP A 177 7.00 -7.59 -3.78
C ASP A 177 7.64 -8.98 -3.69
N SER A 178 6.92 -9.99 -4.15
CA SER A 178 7.39 -11.35 -4.36
C SER A 178 6.93 -11.83 -5.74
N PRO A 179 7.45 -12.97 -6.26
CA PRO A 179 7.03 -13.47 -7.57
C PRO A 179 5.53 -13.78 -7.71
N SER A 180 4.83 -14.04 -6.60
CA SER A 180 3.43 -14.46 -6.59
C SER A 180 2.48 -13.50 -5.86
N ASP A 181 3.01 -12.52 -5.14
CA ASP A 181 2.24 -11.69 -4.23
C ASP A 181 2.93 -10.34 -3.96
N TRP A 182 2.17 -9.36 -3.51
CA TRP A 182 2.67 -8.05 -3.10
C TRP A 182 1.86 -7.53 -1.92
N ILE A 183 2.55 -6.90 -0.99
CA ILE A 183 1.95 -6.27 0.19
C ILE A 183 2.28 -4.79 0.14
N VAL A 184 1.28 -3.94 0.29
CA VAL A 184 1.53 -2.50 0.51
C VAL A 184 0.94 -2.11 1.82
N GLU A 185 1.76 -1.45 2.61
CA GLU A 185 1.39 -0.90 3.90
C GLU A 185 1.43 0.63 3.81
N ARG A 186 0.43 1.25 4.43
CA ARG A 186 0.41 2.66 4.78
C ARG A 186 0.08 2.77 6.25
N VAL A 187 0.99 3.36 7.01
CA VAL A 187 0.76 3.75 8.39
C VAL A 187 0.47 5.25 8.44
N THR A 188 -0.59 5.62 9.12
CA THR A 188 -0.98 7.01 9.39
C THR A 188 -1.01 7.27 10.88
N ARG A 189 -0.58 8.47 11.28
CA ARG A 189 -0.71 8.97 12.65
C ARG A 189 -1.86 9.95 12.71
N HIS A 190 -2.66 9.86 13.76
CA HIS A 190 -3.85 10.69 13.95
C HIS A 190 -3.80 11.45 15.28
N SER A 191 -4.45 12.62 15.33
CA SER A 191 -4.55 13.41 16.56
C SER A 191 -5.73 13.01 17.44
N GLY A 192 -5.54 13.03 18.75
CA GLY A 192 -6.60 12.75 19.74
C GLY A 192 -7.22 11.36 19.53
N THR A 193 -8.56 11.31 19.49
CA THR A 193 -9.32 10.07 19.28
C THR A 193 -9.55 9.74 17.80
N SER A 194 -8.93 10.47 16.88
CA SER A 194 -9.25 10.37 15.45
C SER A 194 -8.88 9.01 14.85
N ALA A 195 -7.88 8.29 15.39
CA ALA A 195 -7.58 6.92 14.97
C ALA A 195 -8.76 5.98 15.20
N THR A 196 -9.46 6.10 16.34
CA THR A 196 -10.69 5.36 16.62
C THR A 196 -11.81 5.75 15.66
N THR A 197 -11.95 7.04 15.36
CA THR A 197 -12.91 7.53 14.36
C THR A 197 -12.64 6.93 12.98
N VAL A 198 -11.36 6.77 12.59
CA VAL A 198 -11.01 6.11 11.32
C VAL A 198 -11.50 4.67 11.30
N MET A 199 -11.29 3.89 12.36
CA MET A 199 -11.77 2.51 12.42
C MET A 199 -13.31 2.40 12.38
N GLN A 200 -14.03 3.35 12.96
CA GLN A 200 -15.49 3.45 12.83
C GLN A 200 -15.89 3.76 11.39
N ARG A 201 -15.19 4.70 10.74
CA ARG A 201 -15.43 5.06 9.34
C ARG A 201 -15.10 3.95 8.36
N VAL A 202 -14.09 3.12 8.64
CA VAL A 202 -13.80 1.90 7.85
C VAL A 202 -15.01 0.99 7.86
N ARG A 203 -15.57 0.71 9.04
CA ARG A 203 -16.78 -0.12 9.15
C ARG A 203 -17.96 0.51 8.44
N GLN A 204 -18.21 1.80 8.68
CA GLN A 204 -19.29 2.54 8.03
C GLN A 204 -19.17 2.52 6.51
N LEU A 205 -17.96 2.70 5.97
CA LEU A 205 -17.68 2.63 4.54
C LEU A 205 -18.02 1.24 4.01
N VAL A 206 -17.52 0.19 4.66
CA VAL A 206 -17.69 -1.19 4.19
C VAL A 206 -19.15 -1.63 4.26
N THR A 207 -19.83 -1.42 5.40
CA THR A 207 -21.22 -1.86 5.57
C THR A 207 -22.22 -0.95 4.87
N GLY A 208 -21.83 0.30 4.60
CA GLY A 208 -22.69 1.30 3.96
C GLY A 208 -22.50 1.38 2.44
N CYS A 209 -21.52 0.70 1.85
CA CYS A 209 -21.29 0.75 0.41
C CYS A 209 -22.44 0.05 -0.33
N GLU A 210 -23.12 0.80 -1.19
CA GLU A 210 -24.09 0.28 -2.17
C GLU A 210 -23.37 0.14 -3.51
N PRO A 211 -23.02 -1.08 -3.97
CA PRO A 211 -22.24 -1.25 -5.18
C PRO A 211 -22.99 -0.78 -6.43
N THR A 212 -22.31 0.00 -7.28
CA THR A 212 -22.88 0.56 -8.53
C THR A 212 -23.29 -0.48 -9.56
N ARG A 213 -22.76 -1.72 -9.44
CA ARG A 213 -23.02 -2.82 -10.38
C ARG A 213 -23.47 -4.08 -9.65
N PRO A 214 -24.39 -4.85 -10.26
CA PRO A 214 -24.72 -6.18 -9.75
C PRO A 214 -23.49 -7.09 -9.71
N GLY A 215 -23.32 -7.82 -8.61
CA GLY A 215 -22.20 -8.74 -8.40
C GLY A 215 -20.99 -8.12 -7.71
N ASP A 216 -20.85 -6.79 -7.74
CA ASP A 216 -19.85 -6.10 -6.94
C ASP A 216 -20.23 -6.18 -5.46
N SER A 217 -19.24 -6.28 -4.57
CA SER A 217 -19.47 -6.30 -3.13
C SER A 217 -18.28 -5.80 -2.33
N LEU A 218 -18.57 -5.27 -1.14
CA LEU A 218 -17.59 -4.89 -0.13
C LEU A 218 -18.11 -5.39 1.23
N SER A 219 -17.27 -6.09 1.99
CA SER A 219 -17.68 -6.75 3.23
C SER A 219 -16.56 -6.85 4.25
N ILE A 220 -16.93 -6.93 5.53
CA ILE A 220 -16.00 -7.26 6.62
C ILE A 220 -15.95 -8.78 6.72
N LEU A 221 -14.78 -9.37 6.48
CA LEU A 221 -14.57 -10.81 6.52
C LEU A 221 -14.21 -11.30 7.93
N ALA A 222 -13.55 -10.44 8.71
CA ALA A 222 -13.24 -10.72 10.10
C ALA A 222 -12.96 -9.45 10.90
N GLU A 223 -13.18 -9.51 12.20
CA GLU A 223 -12.89 -8.46 13.16
C GLU A 223 -12.13 -9.03 14.36
N SER A 224 -11.74 -8.14 15.28
CA SER A 224 -11.09 -8.51 16.54
C SER A 224 -9.84 -9.38 16.32
N LEU A 225 -9.05 -9.00 15.32
CA LEU A 225 -7.87 -9.76 14.88
C LEU A 225 -6.62 -9.51 15.74
N GLY A 226 -6.63 -8.46 16.58
CA GLY A 226 -5.53 -8.05 17.44
C GLY A 226 -5.41 -6.54 17.55
N GLY A 227 -4.42 -6.07 18.32
CA GLY A 227 -4.22 -4.65 18.62
C GLY A 227 -5.38 -4.04 19.40
N ASP A 228 -5.45 -2.72 19.42
CA ASP A 228 -6.60 -2.02 20.00
C ASP A 228 -7.87 -2.19 19.14
N ASP A 229 -7.71 -2.34 17.83
CA ASP A 229 -8.79 -2.65 16.88
C ASP A 229 -8.20 -3.16 15.56
N ALA A 230 -8.81 -4.17 14.95
CA ALA A 230 -8.37 -4.67 13.64
C ALA A 230 -9.50 -5.35 12.87
N VAL A 231 -9.54 -5.11 11.56
CA VAL A 231 -10.53 -5.68 10.64
C VAL A 231 -9.87 -6.20 9.36
N LEU A 232 -10.39 -7.30 8.84
CA LEU A 232 -10.11 -7.80 7.49
C LEU A 232 -11.32 -7.45 6.63
N VAL A 233 -11.08 -6.69 5.57
CA VAL A 233 -12.08 -6.27 4.58
C VAL A 233 -11.83 -7.02 3.29
N GLY A 234 -12.91 -7.50 2.66
CA GLY A 234 -12.89 -8.11 1.34
C GLY A 234 -13.77 -7.34 0.37
N SER A 235 -13.35 -7.26 -0.89
CA SER A 235 -14.21 -6.82 -1.98
C SER A 235 -14.16 -7.80 -3.13
N GLU A 236 -15.25 -7.87 -3.87
CA GLU A 236 -15.35 -8.51 -5.19
C GLU A 236 -15.80 -7.40 -6.14
N ILE A 237 -14.92 -6.91 -7.01
CA ILE A 237 -15.25 -5.80 -7.92
C ILE A 237 -14.93 -6.23 -9.34
N GLU A 238 -15.92 -6.21 -10.22
CA GLU A 238 -15.81 -6.67 -11.60
C GLU A 238 -15.23 -8.11 -11.69
N GLY A 239 -15.60 -8.97 -10.73
CA GLY A 239 -15.08 -10.35 -10.60
C GLY A 239 -13.62 -10.45 -10.14
N THR A 240 -13.05 -9.36 -9.63
CA THR A 240 -11.70 -9.32 -9.09
C THR A 240 -11.74 -9.25 -7.56
N PRO A 241 -11.35 -10.32 -6.86
CA PRO A 241 -11.28 -10.32 -5.41
C PRO A 241 -10.12 -9.49 -4.89
N ALA A 242 -10.29 -8.97 -3.69
CA ALA A 242 -9.44 -7.94 -3.14
C ALA A 242 -9.53 -7.96 -1.61
N ARG A 243 -8.41 -7.85 -0.89
CA ARG A 243 -8.41 -7.85 0.58
C ARG A 243 -7.56 -6.74 1.17
N TRP A 244 -8.05 -6.19 2.28
CA TRP A 244 -7.31 -5.23 3.09
C TRP A 244 -7.37 -5.60 4.56
N VAL A 245 -6.25 -5.43 5.24
CA VAL A 245 -6.20 -5.45 6.70
C VAL A 245 -6.07 -4.02 7.18
N VAL A 246 -6.92 -3.60 8.11
CA VAL A 246 -6.79 -2.30 8.78
C VAL A 246 -6.63 -2.53 10.27
N VAL A 247 -5.56 -2.00 10.84
CA VAL A 247 -5.14 -2.20 12.24
C VAL A 247 -4.96 -0.86 12.90
N ARG A 248 -5.47 -0.71 14.12
CA ARG A 248 -5.20 0.43 14.99
C ARG A 248 -4.42 -0.04 16.22
N GLN A 249 -3.41 0.75 16.58
CA GLN A 249 -2.72 0.65 17.87
C GLN A 249 -2.42 2.07 18.34
N GLY A 250 -3.00 2.47 19.47
CA GLY A 250 -2.91 3.84 19.96
C GLY A 250 -3.46 4.85 18.94
N ASP A 251 -2.61 5.82 18.60
CA ASP A 251 -2.85 6.90 17.64
C ASP A 251 -2.44 6.57 16.20
N LEU A 252 -1.92 5.36 15.97
CA LEU A 252 -1.53 4.87 14.65
C LEU A 252 -2.61 3.96 14.04
N VAL A 253 -2.78 4.08 12.73
CA VAL A 253 -3.58 3.17 11.91
C VAL A 253 -2.72 2.67 10.76
N ALA A 254 -2.60 1.35 10.62
CA ALA A 254 -2.00 0.71 9.46
C ALA A 254 -3.09 0.17 8.55
N GLN A 255 -3.02 0.48 7.26
CA GLN A 255 -3.81 -0.14 6.21
C GLN A 255 -2.89 -0.93 5.30
N LEU A 256 -3.22 -2.20 5.07
CA LEU A 256 -2.46 -3.11 4.25
C LEU A 256 -3.32 -3.63 3.11
N ARG A 257 -2.78 -3.64 1.90
CA ARG A 257 -3.24 -4.53 0.82
C ARG A 257 -2.56 -5.87 1.03
N VAL A 258 -3.33 -6.95 1.05
CA VAL A 258 -2.83 -8.33 1.21
C VAL A 258 -3.36 -9.20 0.08
N ASP A 259 -2.85 -10.42 -0.03
CA ASP A 259 -3.32 -11.38 -1.02
C ASP A 259 -4.85 -11.55 -0.94
N HIS A 260 -5.47 -11.65 -2.12
CA HIS A 260 -6.91 -11.76 -2.30
C HIS A 260 -7.54 -13.03 -1.69
N GLN A 261 -6.74 -14.04 -1.33
CA GLN A 261 -7.17 -15.27 -0.66
C GLN A 261 -6.94 -15.23 0.86
N THR A 262 -6.23 -14.23 1.40
CA THR A 262 -5.84 -14.11 2.82
C THR A 262 -7.00 -14.39 3.78
N THR A 263 -6.99 -15.56 4.41
CA THR A 263 -8.03 -15.99 5.36
C THR A 263 -8.01 -15.18 6.65
N PRO A 264 -9.08 -15.20 7.48
CA PRO A 264 -9.05 -14.61 8.80
C PRO A 264 -7.90 -15.10 9.69
N SER A 265 -7.50 -16.37 9.57
CA SER A 265 -6.39 -16.94 10.35
C SER A 265 -5.02 -16.39 9.94
N GLU A 266 -4.80 -16.21 8.63
CA GLU A 266 -3.59 -15.58 8.09
C GLU A 266 -3.58 -14.08 8.39
N ALA A 267 -4.73 -13.42 8.28
CA ALA A 267 -4.87 -12.02 8.67
C ALA A 267 -4.50 -11.79 10.13
N ARG A 268 -4.89 -12.68 11.08
CA ARG A 268 -4.44 -12.57 12.48
C ARG A 268 -2.92 -12.60 12.63
N ARG A 269 -2.22 -13.41 11.81
CA ARG A 269 -0.76 -13.48 11.83
C ARG A 269 -0.15 -12.17 11.34
N VAL A 270 -0.66 -11.63 10.22
CA VAL A 270 -0.24 -10.33 9.68
C VAL A 270 -0.49 -9.21 10.70
N VAL A 271 -1.68 -9.19 11.31
CA VAL A 271 -2.03 -8.23 12.37
C VAL A 271 -1.06 -8.33 13.54
N GLY A 272 -0.64 -9.53 13.95
CA GLY A 272 0.36 -9.71 15.00
C GLY A 272 1.69 -9.01 14.68
N TRP A 273 2.20 -9.13 13.45
CA TRP A 273 3.41 -8.41 13.01
C TRP A 273 3.21 -6.90 13.01
N VAL A 274 2.10 -6.43 12.45
CA VAL A 274 1.77 -5.01 12.34
C VAL A 274 1.63 -4.38 13.73
N VAL A 275 0.90 -5.01 14.66
CA VAL A 275 0.74 -4.52 16.04
C VAL A 275 2.09 -4.38 16.73
N ASN A 276 2.97 -5.38 16.63
CA ASN A 276 4.31 -5.31 17.20
C ASN A 276 5.13 -4.12 16.65
N ARG A 277 4.98 -3.80 15.36
CA ARG A 277 5.60 -2.62 14.76
C ARG A 277 4.96 -1.33 15.24
N LEU A 278 3.64 -1.22 15.19
CA LEU A 278 2.93 -0.03 15.64
C LEU A 278 3.22 0.31 17.11
N CYS A 279 3.42 -0.70 17.97
CA CYS A 279 3.88 -0.50 19.35
C CYS A 279 5.21 0.25 19.45
N ALA A 280 6.14 0.04 18.52
CA ALA A 280 7.40 0.79 18.50
C ALA A 280 7.23 2.24 18.01
N GLY A 281 6.04 2.60 17.51
CA GLY A 281 5.71 3.93 16.99
C GLY A 281 4.80 4.76 17.86
N THR A 282 4.25 4.20 18.94
CA THR A 282 3.25 4.85 19.78
C THR A 282 3.63 4.70 21.25
N ASP A 283 3.08 5.58 22.10
CA ASP A 283 3.35 5.57 23.54
C ASP A 283 2.42 4.59 24.29
N SER A 284 1.52 3.89 23.57
CA SER A 284 0.52 2.98 24.13
C SER A 284 0.61 1.57 23.53
N CYS A 285 1.38 0.73 24.23
CA CYS A 285 1.35 -0.74 24.23
C CYS A 285 1.74 -1.23 25.64
#